data_AF-A0A969HJD3-F1
#
_entry.id   AF-A0A969HJD3-F1
#
_cell.length_a   1.000
_cell.length_b   1.000
_cell.length_c   1.000
_cell.angle_alpha   90.00
_cell.angle_beta   90.00
_cell.angle_gamma   90.00
#
_symmetry.space_group_name_H-M   'P 1'
#
loop_
_entity.id
_entity.type
_entity.pdbx_description
1 polymer ?
#
loop_
_entity_poly.entity_id
_entity_poly.type
_entity_poly.pdbx_seq_one_letter_code
_entity_poly.pdbx_strand_id
1 'polypeptide(L)' 'MANLPLPIYLTTGYHNFIELALRRAGKTPHSEICRWHKTLESIPAVLTKSYEPSPQEPLVYHCMGLMSTPIPWC' A
#
# COMPACT_ATOMS: atom_id res chain seq x y z
N MET A 1 14.99 5.92 -0.57
CA MET A 1 14.06 4.77 -0.60
C MET A 1 13.32 4.67 -1.94
N ALA A 2 12.67 5.74 -2.43
CA ALA A 2 11.88 5.70 -3.67
C ALA A 2 12.65 5.38 -4.97
N ASN A 3 13.98 5.63 -5.03
CA ASN A 3 14.82 5.28 -6.18
C ASN A 3 15.23 3.80 -6.24
N LEU A 4 14.85 3.00 -5.25
CA LEU A 4 15.09 1.55 -5.32
C LEU A 4 14.11 0.95 -6.36
N PRO A 5 14.55 -0.02 -7.18
CA PRO A 5 13.71 -0.70 -8.15
C PRO A 5 12.85 -1.78 -7.48
N LEU A 6 12.27 -1.48 -6.31
CA LEU A 6 11.42 -2.39 -5.58
C LEU A 6 9.97 -2.26 -6.07
N PRO A 7 9.31 -3.37 -6.40
CA PRO A 7 7.91 -3.36 -6.82
C PRO A 7 6.94 -3.36 -5.63
N ILE A 8 7.40 -3.68 -4.41
CA ILE A 8 6.55 -3.81 -3.22
C ILE A 8 7.19 -3.05 -2.05
N TYR A 9 6.37 -2.28 -1.34
CA TYR A 9 6.72 -1.55 -0.12
C TYR A 9 5.73 -1.92 0.98
N LEU A 10 6.21 -1.99 2.22
CA LEU A 10 5.40 -2.26 3.40
C LEU A 10 5.57 -1.11 4.38
N THR A 11 4.47 -0.62 4.94
CA THR A 11 4.48 0.43 5.97
C THR A 11 3.50 0.11 7.10
N THR A 12 3.90 0.47 8.32
CA THR A 12 3.05 0.45 9.52
C THR A 12 2.51 1.83 9.86
N GLY A 13 2.92 2.88 9.15
CA GLY A 13 2.43 4.24 9.35
C GLY A 13 1.12 4.49 8.61
N TYR A 14 0.24 5.29 9.20
CA TYR A 14 -1.06 5.69 8.63
C TYR A 14 -0.98 6.74 7.50
N HIS A 15 0.23 7.25 7.26
CA HIS A 15 0.51 8.34 6.33
C HIS A 15 0.82 7.83 4.93
N ASN A 16 0.64 8.70 3.93
CA ASN A 16 0.89 8.41 2.51
C ASN A 16 2.29 8.89 2.03
N PHE A 17 3.28 8.95 2.93
CA PHE A 17 4.62 9.45 2.61
C PHE A 17 5.37 8.58 1.60
N ILE A 18 5.16 7.26 1.63
CA ILE A 18 5.78 6.35 0.67
C ILE A 18 5.21 6.62 -0.73
N GLU A 19 3.90 6.75 -0.86
CA GLU A 19 3.23 7.08 -2.11
C GLU A 19 3.65 8.45 -2.63
N LEU A 20 3.74 9.45 -1.76
CA LEU A 20 4.19 10.78 -2.14
C LEU A 20 5.64 10.77 -2.65
N ALA A 21 6.52 10.00 -2.00
CA ALA A 21 7.90 9.86 -2.42
C ALA A 21 8.01 9.11 -3.77
N LEU A 22 7.22 8.06 -3.98
CA LEU A 22 7.19 7.30 -5.24
C LEU A 22 6.64 8.16 -6.39
N ARG A 23 5.57 8.94 -6.16
CA ARG A 23 5.04 9.90 -7.15
C ARG A 23 6.06 10.96 -7.52
N ARG A 24 6.78 11.51 -6.53
CA ARG A 24 7.88 12.46 -6.77
C ARG A 24 9.04 11.85 -7.58
N ALA A 25 9.24 10.54 -7.49
CA ALA A 25 10.20 9.80 -8.30
C ALA A 25 9.65 9.40 -9.69
N GLY A 26 8.47 9.88 -10.08
CA GLY A 26 7.87 9.61 -11.40
C GLY A 26 7.19 8.25 -11.53
N LYS A 27 6.87 7.59 -10.41
CA LYS A 27 6.19 6.28 -10.37
C LYS A 27 4.69 6.43 -10.12
N THR A 28 3.93 5.38 -10.42
CA THR A 28 2.49 5.30 -10.20
C THR A 28 2.17 4.29 -9.08
N PRO A 29 2.29 4.68 -7.79
CA PRO A 29 2.07 3.75 -6.70
C PRO A 29 0.59 3.43 -6.49
N HIS A 30 0.31 2.18 -6.16
CA HIS A 30 -0.98 1.68 -5.68
C HIS A 30 -0.90 1.38 -4.19
N SER A 31 -2.01 1.55 -3.46
CA SER A 31 -2.07 1.32 -2.02
C SER A 31 -3.10 0.26 -1.69
N GLU A 32 -2.76 -0.65 -0.78
CA GLU A 32 -3.64 -1.72 -0.33
C GLU A 32 -3.46 -1.98 1.16
N ILE A 33 -4.50 -2.48 1.83
CA ILE A 33 -4.41 -2.85 3.24
C ILE A 33 -3.84 -4.27 3.34
N CYS A 34 -2.82 -4.44 4.19
CA CYS A 34 -2.30 -5.78 4.47
C CYS A 34 -3.31 -6.55 5.32
N ARG A 35 -3.92 -7.60 4.76
CA ARG A 35 -4.88 -8.48 5.46
C ARG A 35 -4.15 -9.55 6.25
N TRP A 36 -3.30 -9.12 7.18
CA TRP A 36 -2.49 -10.03 7.99
C TRP A 36 -3.30 -10.78 9.06
N HIS A 37 -4.51 -10.29 9.39
CA HIS A 37 -5.42 -10.90 10.37
C HIS A 37 -6.78 -11.23 9.75
N LYS A 38 -7.41 -12.33 10.21
CA LYS A 38 -8.70 -12.83 9.68
C LYS A 38 -9.82 -11.80 9.74
N THR A 39 -9.81 -10.92 10.75
CA THR A 39 -10.83 -9.85 10.88
C THR A 39 -10.74 -8.79 9.77
N LEU A 40 -9.62 -8.74 9.04
CA LEU A 40 -9.40 -7.82 7.93
C LEU A 40 -9.79 -8.44 6.57
N GLU A 41 -10.11 -9.73 6.52
CA GLU A 41 -10.57 -10.39 5.29
C GLU A 41 -11.90 -9.83 4.78
N SER A 42 -12.73 -9.28 5.68
CA SER A 42 -13.98 -8.61 5.33
C SER A 42 -13.78 -7.25 4.63
N ILE A 43 -12.56 -6.69 4.68
CA ILE A 43 -12.25 -5.43 4.02
C ILE A 43 -11.99 -5.71 2.53
N PRO A 44 -12.81 -5.17 1.61
CA PRO A 44 -12.68 -5.43 0.19
C PRO A 44 -11.30 -4.99 -0.32
N ALA A 45 -10.71 -5.78 -1.21
CA ALA A 45 -9.51 -5.37 -1.95
C ALA A 45 -9.86 -4.27 -2.93
N VAL A 46 -9.03 -3.22 -2.91
CA VAL A 46 -9.11 -2.13 -3.89
C VAL A 46 -8.49 -2.59 -5.20
N LEU A 47 -7.45 -3.42 -5.12
CA LEU A 47 -6.78 -3.98 -6.28
C LEU A 47 -7.44 -5.25 -6.79
N THR A 48 -7.51 -5.35 -8.12
CA THR A 48 -7.99 -6.56 -8.80
C THR A 48 -6.95 -7.67 -8.70
N LYS A 49 -7.40 -8.93 -8.80
CA LYS A 49 -6.50 -10.10 -8.78
C LYS A 49 -5.48 -10.11 -9.92
N SER A 50 -5.73 -9.34 -10.98
CA SER A 50 -4.88 -9.25 -12.18
C SER A 50 -3.78 -8.20 -12.06
N TYR A 51 -3.70 -7.46 -10.95
CA TYR A 51 -2.68 -6.46 -10.73
C TYR A 51 -1.35 -7.12 -10.31
N GLU A 52 -0.31 -6.94 -11.12
CA GLU A 52 1.06 -7.36 -10.80
C GLU A 52 1.93 -6.15 -10.51
N PRO A 53 2.51 -6.02 -9.29
CA PRO A 53 3.34 -4.89 -8.93
C PRO A 53 4.62 -4.84 -9.77
N SER A 54 5.00 -3.64 -10.24
CA SER A 54 6.24 -3.41 -10.99
C SER A 54 7.05 -2.25 -10.38
N PRO A 55 8.33 -2.09 -10.71
CA PRO A 55 9.10 -0.94 -10.22
C PRO A 55 8.53 0.43 -10.63
N GLN A 56 7.78 0.47 -11.75
CA GLN A 56 7.12 1.69 -12.27
C GLN A 56 5.72 1.87 -11.69
N GLU A 57 5.03 0.77 -11.41
CA GLU A 57 3.73 0.72 -10.75
C GLU A 57 3.85 -0.09 -9.44
N PRO A 58 4.49 0.48 -8.40
CA PRO A 58 4.76 -0.24 -7.18
C PRO A 58 3.53 -0.35 -6.28
N LEU A 59 3.47 -1.42 -5.48
CA LEU A 59 2.44 -1.63 -4.48
C LEU A 59 2.93 -1.24 -3.09
N VAL A 60 2.12 -0.47 -2.37
CA VAL A 60 2.34 -0.07 -0.97
C VAL A 60 1.30 -0.73 -0.09
N TYR A 61 1.74 -1.65 0.77
CA TYR A 61 0.90 -2.30 1.77
C TYR A 61 0.91 -1.54 3.08
N HIS A 62 -0.28 -1.22 3.58
CA HIS A 62 -0.50 -0.56 4.88
C HIS A 62 -0.97 -1.59 5.90
N CYS A 63 -0.13 -1.91 6.90
CA CYS A 63 -0.45 -2.94 7.90
C CYS A 63 -1.45 -2.50 8.95
N MET A 64 -1.44 -1.22 9.32
CA MET A 64 -2.33 -0.66 10.33
C MET A 64 -3.53 0.07 9.69
N GLY A 65 -3.67 -0.03 8.37
CA GLY A 65 -4.61 0.77 7.60
C GLY A 65 -4.09 2.16 7.27
N LEU A 66 -4.98 2.97 6.71
CA LEU A 66 -4.72 4.34 6.27
C LEU A 66 -5.61 5.28 7.07
N MET A 67 -5.23 6.55 7.21
CA MET A 67 -6.14 7.54 7.83
C MET A 67 -7.54 7.59 7.18
N SER A 68 -7.64 7.31 5.87
CA SER A 68 -8.91 7.29 5.16
C SER A 68 -9.73 6.00 5.35
N THR A 69 -9.10 4.94 5.87
CA THR A 69 -9.72 3.65 6.16
C THR A 69 -9.15 3.11 7.48
N PRO A 70 -9.52 3.73 8.62
CA PRO A 70 -9.00 3.33 9.92
C PRO A 70 -9.49 1.91 10.26
N ILE A 71 -8.58 1.07 10.74
CA ILE A 71 -8.94 -0.25 11.27
C ILE A 71 -9.49 0.00 12.69
N PRO A 72 -10.72 -0.41 13.02
CA PRO A 72 -11.40 -0.01 14.27
C PRO A 72 -10.77 -0.53 15.57
N TRP A 73 -9.70 -1.32 15.48
CA TRP A 73 -8.98 -1.93 16.61
C TRP A 73 -7.50 -1.51 16.67
N CYS A 74 -7.14 -0.43 15.97
CA CYS A 74 -5.79 0.14 15.89
C CYS A 74 -5.75 1.60 16.34
#